data_AF-A0A257TVT5-F1
#
_entry.id   AF-A0A257TVT5-F1
#
_cell.length_a   1.000
_cell.length_b   1.000
_cell.length_c   1.000
_cell.angle_alpha   90.00
_cell.angle_beta   90.00
_cell.angle_gamma   90.00
#
_symmetry.space_group_name_H-M   'P 1'
#
loop_
_entity.id
_entity.type
_entity.pdbx_description
1 polymer ?
#
loop_
_entity_poly.entity_id
_entity_poly.type
_entity_poly.pdbx_seq_one_letter_code
_entity_poly.pdbx_strand_id
1 'polypeptide(L)'
;MLEAAHVYGGNVAAVITWAIETAMRRGEIAAMRWEHLDRKARVLLIPETKTGTPRRVPLSTAALAVLDGLPRRLDGRVWGMRPDSISQAFERVCKASGIEGLTFHDLRHEATSRLFEKGL
;
A
#
# COMPACT_ATOMS: atom_id res chain seq x y z
N MET A 1 1.67 14.46 7.73
CA MET A 1 1.34 13.57 6.58
C MET A 1 0.04 12.80 6.78
N LEU A 2 -0.05 11.85 7.73
CA LEU A 2 -1.27 11.02 7.85
C LEU A 2 -2.52 11.84 8.17
N GLU A 3 -2.43 12.88 8.99
CA GLU A 3 -3.55 13.80 9.23
C GLU A 3 -4.02 14.49 7.94
N ALA A 4 -3.10 15.03 7.14
CA ALA A 4 -3.42 15.61 5.84
C ALA A 4 -4.03 14.57 4.86
N ALA A 5 -3.63 13.31 4.95
CA ALA A 5 -4.20 12.22 4.14
C ALA A 5 -5.65 11.89 4.55
N HIS A 6 -5.98 11.96 5.84
CA HIS A 6 -7.36 11.79 6.30
C HIS A 6 -8.24 12.97 5.86
N VAL A 7 -7.71 14.20 5.89
CA VAL A 7 -8.40 15.40 5.41
C VAL A 7 -8.66 15.34 3.90
N TYR A 8 -7.74 14.75 3.12
CA TYR A 8 -7.92 14.55 1.69
C TYR A 8 -9.09 13.59 1.36
N GLY A 9 -9.41 12.68 2.29
CA GLY A 9 -10.49 11.71 2.15
C GLY A 9 -10.17 10.54 1.21
N GLY A 10 -11.13 9.63 1.07
CA GLY A 10 -10.99 8.39 0.30
C GLY A 10 -9.98 7.40 0.92
N ASN A 11 -9.36 6.58 0.08
CA ASN A 11 -8.46 5.50 0.52
C ASN A 11 -6.97 5.92 0.62
N VAL A 12 -6.66 7.22 0.58
CA VAL A 12 -5.27 7.71 0.47
C VAL A 12 -4.48 7.46 1.75
N ALA A 13 -5.03 7.74 2.93
CA ALA A 13 -4.37 7.41 4.19
C ALA A 13 -4.12 5.89 4.31
N ALA A 14 -5.13 5.08 3.98
CA ALA A 14 -5.05 3.63 4.00
C ALA A 14 -3.95 3.10 3.05
N VAL A 15 -3.84 3.61 1.83
CA VAL A 15 -2.82 3.13 0.87
C VAL A 15 -1.40 3.53 1.28
N ILE A 16 -1.23 4.68 1.93
CA ILE A 16 0.06 5.12 2.47
C ILE A 16 0.50 4.19 3.60
N THR A 17 -0.37 3.93 4.57
CA THR A 17 -0.07 3.00 5.67
C THR A 17 0.22 1.60 5.13
N TRP A 18 -0.56 1.12 4.16
CA TRP A 18 -0.31 -0.16 3.51
C TRP A 18 1.06 -0.23 2.83
N ALA A 19 1.46 0.82 2.10
CA ALA A 19 2.75 0.87 1.43
C ALA A 19 3.93 0.81 2.41
N ILE A 20 3.81 1.49 3.55
CA ILE A 20 4.80 1.49 4.63
C ILE A 20 4.90 0.10 5.28
N GLU A 21 3.78 -0.56 5.54
CA GLU A 21 3.76 -1.86 6.22
C GLU A 21 4.23 -3.02 5.33
N THR A 22 4.10 -2.90 4.01
CA THR A 22 4.34 -4.03 3.08
C THR A 22 5.53 -3.84 2.14
N ALA A 23 6.08 -2.62 2.07
CA ALA A 23 7.10 -2.23 1.10
C ALA A 23 6.76 -2.59 -0.36
N MET A 24 5.47 -2.78 -0.69
CA MET A 24 5.05 -3.22 -2.03
C MET A 24 5.28 -2.13 -3.07
N ARG A 25 5.52 -2.53 -4.32
CA ARG A 25 5.60 -1.57 -5.44
C ARG A 25 4.21 -0.98 -5.67
N ARG A 26 4.16 0.30 -6.03
CA ARG A 26 2.91 1.00 -6.39
C ARG A 26 2.02 0.23 -7.37
N GLY A 27 2.63 -0.38 -8.40
CA GLY A 27 1.91 -1.19 -9.38
C GLY A 27 1.30 -2.47 -8.78
N GLU A 28 2.02 -3.13 -7.87
CA GLU A 28 1.54 -4.31 -7.14
C GLU A 28 0.36 -3.93 -6.23
N ILE A 29 0.46 -2.79 -5.54
CA ILE A 29 -0.62 -2.25 -4.71
C ILE A 29 -1.85 -1.97 -5.57
N ALA A 30 -1.72 -1.24 -6.67
CA ALA A 30 -2.85 -0.91 -7.55
C ALA A 30 -3.51 -2.16 -8.19
N ALA A 31 -2.74 -3.22 -8.42
CA ALA A 31 -3.22 -4.48 -8.99
C ALA A 31 -3.78 -5.47 -7.95
N MET A 32 -3.74 -5.13 -6.66
CA MET A 32 -4.12 -6.04 -5.58
C MET A 32 -5.60 -6.45 -5.68
N ARG A 33 -5.84 -7.76 -5.51
CA ARG A 33 -7.17 -8.38 -5.52
C ARG A 33 -7.40 -9.14 -4.22
N TRP A 34 -8.65 -9.17 -3.77
CA TRP A 34 -9.01 -9.86 -2.52
C TRP A 34 -8.79 -11.38 -2.59
N GLU A 35 -8.88 -11.98 -3.77
CA GLU A 35 -8.66 -13.42 -3.97
C GLU A 35 -7.22 -13.88 -3.69
N HIS A 36 -6.25 -12.96 -3.75
CA HIS A 36 -4.85 -13.26 -3.47
C HIS A 36 -4.47 -13.13 -1.99
N LEU A 37 -5.41 -12.70 -1.14
CA LEU A 37 -5.21 -12.52 0.28
C LEU A 37 -5.57 -13.80 1.04
N ASP A 38 -4.57 -14.47 1.59
CA ASP A 38 -4.77 -15.52 2.59
C ASP A 38 -4.73 -14.88 3.98
N ARG A 39 -5.92 -14.63 4.54
CA ARG A 39 -6.04 -14.06 5.88
C ARG A 39 -5.60 -15.01 6.99
N LYS A 40 -5.79 -16.33 6.82
CA LYS A 40 -5.42 -17.31 7.84
C LYS A 40 -3.90 -17.39 7.95
N ALA A 41 -3.22 -17.45 6.81
CA ALA A 41 -1.77 -17.42 6.75
C ALA A 41 -1.17 -16.02 6.97
N ARG A 42 -2.00 -14.96 6.93
CA ARG A 42 -1.59 -13.54 6.91
C ARG A 42 -0.58 -13.26 5.80
N VAL A 43 -0.89 -13.73 4.60
CA VAL A 43 -0.02 -13.58 3.43
C VAL A 43 -0.82 -13.02 2.27
N LEU A 44 -0.23 -12.05 1.57
CA LEU A 44 -0.68 -11.67 0.24
C LEU A 44 0.19 -12.36 -0.81
N LEU A 45 -0.44 -13.02 -1.78
CA LEU A 45 0.22 -13.45 -2.99
C LEU A 45 0.26 -12.29 -3.99
N ILE A 46 1.45 -11.98 -4.49
CA ILE A 46 1.62 -11.09 -5.64
C ILE A 46 1.79 -12.01 -6.85
N PRO A 47 0.78 -12.11 -7.73
CA PRO A 47 0.88 -12.93 -8.93
C PRO A 47 1.92 -12.33 -9.88
N GLU A 48 2.40 -13.16 -10.80
CA GLU A 48 3.47 -12.82 -11.74
C GLU A 48 3.20 -11.47 -12.42
N THR A 49 4.21 -10.61 -12.40
CA THR A 49 4.17 -9.34 -13.15
C THR A 49 5.10 -9.46 -14.35
N LYS A 50 4.99 -8.52 -15.29
CA LYS A 50 5.69 -8.51 -16.58
C LYS A 50 7.23 -8.73 -16.53
N THR A 51 7.87 -8.67 -15.36
CA THR A 51 9.32 -8.82 -15.16
C THR A 51 9.72 -9.55 -13.87
N GLY A 52 8.83 -10.26 -13.18
CA GLY A 52 9.18 -10.82 -11.86
C GLY A 52 8.41 -12.06 -11.46
N THR A 53 9.07 -12.90 -10.65
CA THR A 53 8.50 -14.13 -10.09
C THR A 53 7.37 -13.83 -9.11
N PRO A 54 6.36 -14.73 -9.02
CA PRO A 54 5.36 -14.65 -7.96
C PRO A 54 6.03 -14.63 -6.59
N ARG A 55 5.57 -13.75 -5.70
CA ARG A 55 6.12 -13.66 -4.34
C ARG A 55 5.02 -13.53 -3.30
N ARG A 56 5.32 -14.04 -2.10
CA ARG A 56 4.46 -13.94 -0.93
C ARG A 56 4.93 -12.77 -0.08
N VAL A 57 4.00 -11.93 0.35
CA VAL A 57 4.24 -10.83 1.28
C VAL A 57 3.58 -11.18 2.61
N PRO A 58 4.36 -11.47 3.67
CA PRO A 58 3.81 -11.57 5.03
C PRO A 58 3.18 -10.24 5.44
N LEU A 59 2.02 -10.31 6.09
CA LEU A 59 1.26 -9.13 6.51
C LEU A 59 1.35 -8.98 8.02
N SER A 60 1.73 -7.78 8.46
CA SER A 60 1.64 -7.37 9.86
C SER A 60 0.17 -7.27 10.30
N THR A 61 -0.06 -7.23 11.61
CA THR A 61 -1.39 -6.93 12.17
C THR A 61 -1.89 -5.55 11.73
N ALA A 62 -0.99 -4.58 11.62
CA ALA A 62 -1.30 -3.25 11.12
C ALA A 62 -1.72 -3.26 9.63
N ALA A 63 -1.04 -4.03 8.79
CA ALA A 63 -1.43 -4.21 7.39
C ALA A 63 -2.84 -4.81 7.27
N LEU A 64 -3.16 -5.83 8.07
CA LEU A 64 -4.49 -6.43 8.09
C LEU A 64 -5.56 -5.45 8.57
N ALA A 65 -5.29 -4.67 9.61
CA ALA A 65 -6.22 -3.67 10.13
C ALA A 65 -6.58 -2.62 9.07
N VAL A 66 -5.62 -2.22 8.21
CA VAL A 66 -5.91 -1.35 7.06
C VAL A 66 -6.94 -1.98 6.13
N LEU A 67 -6.82 -3.28 5.84
CA LEU A 67 -7.75 -3.99 4.94
C LEU A 67 -9.14 -4.19 5.55
N ASP A 68 -9.24 -4.29 6.87
CA ASP A 68 -10.51 -4.49 7.56
C ASP A 68 -11.36 -3.21 7.53
N GLY A 69 -10.73 -2.04 7.41
CA GLY A 69 -11.42 -0.76 7.20
C GLY A 69 -11.85 -0.46 5.76
N LEU A 70 -11.49 -1.31 4.78
CA LEU A 70 -11.80 -1.06 3.37
C LEU A 70 -13.10 -1.74 2.91
N PRO A 71 -13.92 -1.06 2.09
CA PRO A 71 -15.11 -1.67 1.49
C PRO A 71 -14.72 -2.78 0.50
N ARG A 72 -15.58 -3.79 0.39
CA ARG A 72 -15.45 -4.86 -0.60
C ARG A 72 -16.01 -4.39 -1.94
N ARG A 73 -15.12 -4.13 -2.90
CA ARG A 73 -15.50 -3.78 -4.27
C ARG A 73 -16.01 -5.01 -5.03
N LEU A 74 -17.00 -4.81 -5.89
CA LEU A 74 -17.58 -5.87 -6.72
C LEU A 74 -16.62 -6.38 -7.81
N ASP A 75 -15.68 -5.55 -8.26
CA ASP A 75 -14.64 -5.91 -9.24
C ASP A 75 -13.51 -6.78 -8.65
N GLY A 76 -13.57 -7.09 -7.36
CA GLY A 76 -12.59 -7.88 -6.63
C GLY A 76 -11.27 -7.16 -6.35
N ARG A 77 -11.09 -5.91 -6.81
CA ARG A 77 -9.91 -5.09 -6.50
C ARG A 77 -9.98 -4.59 -5.07
N VAL A 78 -8.83 -4.43 -4.44
CA VAL A 78 -8.76 -3.88 -3.07
C VAL A 78 -8.89 -2.35 -3.08
N TRP A 79 -8.04 -1.69 -3.87
CA TRP A 79 -7.88 -0.23 -3.79
C TRP A 79 -8.77 0.54 -4.75
N GLY A 80 -9.09 -0.04 -5.93
CA GLY A 80 -9.83 0.66 -6.98
C GLY A 80 -9.13 1.90 -7.54
N MET A 81 -7.81 2.01 -7.36
CA MET A 81 -7.00 3.14 -7.81
C MET A 81 -6.02 2.72 -8.90
N ARG A 82 -5.77 3.60 -9.86
CA ARG A 82 -4.70 3.42 -10.84
C ARG A 82 -3.34 3.80 -10.22
N PRO A 83 -2.21 3.22 -10.67
CA PRO A 83 -0.90 3.53 -10.12
C PRO A 83 -0.56 5.02 -10.12
N ASP A 84 -0.87 5.73 -11.20
CA ASP A 84 -0.67 7.18 -11.32
C ASP A 84 -1.55 7.97 -10.33
N SER A 85 -2.79 7.54 -10.11
CA SER A 85 -3.68 8.14 -9.11
C SER A 85 -3.11 8.05 -7.69
N ILE A 86 -2.45 6.94 -7.35
CA ILE A 86 -1.79 6.77 -6.04
C ILE A 86 -0.67 7.79 -5.87
N SER A 87 0.18 7.97 -6.89
CA SER A 87 1.27 8.96 -6.84
C SER A 87 0.75 10.39 -6.72
N GLN A 88 -0.23 10.77 -7.55
CA GLN A 88 -0.80 12.12 -7.48
C GLN A 88 -1.47 12.41 -6.14
N ALA A 89 -2.20 11.43 -5.60
CA ALA A 89 -2.82 11.57 -4.28
C ALA A 89 -1.76 11.76 -3.18
N PHE A 90 -0.68 10.99 -3.24
CA PHE A 90 0.43 11.12 -2.30
C PHE A 90 1.14 12.48 -2.41
N GLU A 91 1.46 12.93 -3.63
CA GLU A 91 2.07 14.25 -3.87
C GLU A 91 1.21 15.39 -3.32
N ARG A 92 -0.12 15.30 -3.46
CA ARG A 92 -1.05 16.28 -2.87
C ARG A 92 -0.99 16.26 -1.34
N VAL A 93 -0.92 15.09 -0.72
CA VAL A 93 -0.76 14.96 0.73
C VAL A 93 0.58 15.52 1.21
N CYS A 94 1.68 15.27 0.49
CA CYS A 94 3.00 15.85 0.78
C CYS A 94 2.94 17.37 0.72
N LYS A 95 2.39 17.93 -0.36
CA LYS A 95 2.21 19.37 -0.54
C LYS A 95 1.37 19.99 0.57
N ALA A 96 0.25 19.37 0.93
CA ALA A 96 -0.60 19.82 2.04
C ALA A 96 0.09 19.74 3.41
N SER A 97 1.10 18.88 3.55
CA SER A 97 1.90 18.72 4.77
C SER A 97 3.18 19.56 4.77
N GLY A 98 3.46 20.36 3.73
CA GLY A 98 4.72 21.09 3.58
C GLY A 98 5.95 20.19 3.37
N ILE A 99 5.76 18.97 2.89
CA ILE A 99 6.84 18.02 2.62
C ILE A 99 7.26 18.15 1.15
N GLU A 100 8.53 18.43 0.92
CA GLU A 100 9.13 18.53 -0.41
C GLU A 100 10.06 17.34 -0.70
N GLY A 101 10.19 16.98 -1.98
CA GLY A 101 11.13 15.95 -2.43
C GLY A 101 10.77 14.49 -2.12
N LEU A 102 9.63 14.24 -1.45
CA LEU A 102 9.19 12.88 -1.11
C LEU A 102 8.17 12.36 -2.13
N THR A 103 8.46 11.22 -2.76
CA THR A 103 7.58 10.53 -3.69
C THR A 103 7.01 9.24 -3.09
N PHE A 104 5.95 8.71 -3.68
CA PHE A 104 5.36 7.44 -3.22
C PHE A 104 6.35 6.27 -3.36
N HIS A 105 7.31 6.36 -4.29
CA HIS A 105 8.33 5.34 -4.45
C HIS A 105 9.28 5.27 -3.24
N ASP A 106 9.51 6.41 -2.58
CA ASP A 106 10.44 6.51 -1.45
C ASP A 106 9.90 5.83 -0.19
N LEU A 107 8.56 5.70 -0.08
CA LEU A 107 7.94 4.90 0.99
C LEU A 107 8.44 3.46 1.02
N ARG A 108 8.75 2.89 -0.16
CA ARG A 108 9.32 1.54 -0.24
C ARG A 108 10.71 1.47 0.35
N HIS A 109 11.55 2.49 0.10
CA HIS A 109 12.92 2.54 0.64
C HIS A 109 12.92 2.60 2.17
N GLU A 110 12.05 3.45 2.74
CA GLU A 110 11.86 3.55 4.18
C GLU A 110 11.29 2.26 4.78
N ALA A 111 10.29 1.66 4.13
CA ALA A 111 9.67 0.42 4.57
C ALA A 111 10.66 -0.75 4.59
N THR A 112 11.54 -0.87 3.59
CA THR A 112 12.57 -1.91 3.57
C THR A 112 13.56 -1.79 4.72
N SER A 113 13.90 -0.55 5.12
CA SER A 113 14.76 -0.33 6.29
C SER A 113 14.08 -0.78 7.58
N ARG A 114 12.81 -0.41 7.78
CA ARG A 114 12.02 -0.77 8.97
C ARG A 114 11.67 -2.24 9.07
N LEU A 115 11.43 -2.92 7.95
CA LEU A 115 11.19 -4.36 7.92
C LEU A 115 12.44 -5.14 8.34
N PHE A 116 13.62 -4.69 7.90
CA PHE A 116 14.89 -5.25 8.30
C PHE A 116 15.16 -5.07 9.81
N GLU A 117 14.85 -3.88 10.36
CA GLU A 117 14.93 -3.62 11.80
C GLU A 117 13.96 -4.46 12.65
N LYS A 118 12.81 -4.84 12.09
CA LYS A 118 11.82 -5.71 12.75
C LYS A 118 12.16 -7.21 12.66
N GLY A 119 13.31 -7.58 12.09
CA GLY A 119 13.79 -8.96 12.04
C GLY A 119 13.02 -9.87 11.08
N LEU A 120 12.43 -9.30 10.03
CA LEU A 120 11.76 -10.00 8.92
C LEU A 120 12.64 -10.08 7.68
#